data_AF-A0A8C4Y7W0-F1
#
_entry.id   AF-A0A8C4Y7W0-F1
#
_cell.length_a   1.000
_cell.length_b   1.000
_cell.length_c   1.000
_cell.angle_alpha   90.00
_cell.angle_beta   90.00
_cell.angle_gamma   90.00
#
_symmetry.space_group_name_H-M   'P 1'
#
loop_
_entity.id
_entity.type
_entity.pdbx_description
1 polymer ?
#
loop_
_entity_poly.entity_id
_entity_poly.type
_entity_poly.pdbx_seq_one_letter_code
_entity_poly.pdbx_strand_id
1 'polypeptide(L)'
;EDEVEDIEVLSENSKRLRHNSLQRQWYKALRSSLLTLRDHVPELVKDEKTAKIHILTKAIDYIHSFQAEEHKLLLEKEKLQARQQQLLKGIEHMETS
;
A
#
# COMPACT_ATOMS: atom_id res chain seq x y z
N GLU A 1 -0.88 -27.33 -49.87
CA GLU A 1 -0.17 -27.38 -48.58
C GLU A 1 0.24 -25.98 -48.14
N ASP A 2 0.59 -25.07 -49.05
CA ASP A 2 0.94 -23.68 -48.71
C ASP A 2 -0.17 -22.86 -48.00
N GLU A 3 -1.45 -23.04 -48.33
CA GLU A 3 -2.55 -22.28 -47.67
C GLU A 3 -2.82 -22.66 -46.21
N VAL A 4 -2.55 -23.92 -45.81
CA VAL A 4 -2.75 -24.36 -44.41
C VAL A 4 -1.62 -23.89 -43.50
N GLU A 5 -0.41 -23.79 -44.03
CA GLU A 5 0.76 -23.26 -43.33
C GLU A 5 0.63 -21.75 -43.10
N ASP A 6 0.10 -21.00 -44.08
CA ASP A 6 -0.22 -19.58 -43.93
C ASP A 6 -1.29 -19.32 -42.85
N ILE A 7 -2.34 -20.14 -42.78
CA ILE A 7 -3.40 -20.02 -41.74
C ILE A 7 -2.84 -20.31 -40.34
N GLU A 8 -1.97 -21.32 -40.22
CA GLU A 8 -1.35 -21.70 -38.96
C GLU A 8 -0.37 -20.63 -38.47
N VAL A 9 0.45 -20.06 -39.38
CA VAL A 9 1.36 -18.94 -39.10
C VAL A 9 0.59 -17.67 -38.71
N LEU A 10 -0.53 -17.35 -39.36
CA LEU A 10 -1.39 -16.22 -39.00
C LEU A 10 -2.06 -16.40 -37.64
N SER A 11 -2.43 -17.65 -37.30
CA SER A 11 -2.97 -18.04 -35.99
C SER A 11 -1.92 -17.90 -34.88
N GLU A 12 -0.69 -18.35 -35.13
CA GLU A 12 0.46 -18.20 -34.23
C GLU A 12 0.77 -16.71 -33.96
N ASN A 13 0.80 -15.89 -35.03
CA ASN A 13 1.01 -14.45 -34.93
C ASN A 13 -0.11 -13.76 -34.11
N SER A 14 -1.36 -14.17 -34.33
CA SER A 14 -2.51 -13.66 -33.57
C SER A 14 -2.42 -14.01 -32.07
N LYS A 15 -1.99 -15.23 -31.73
CA LYS A 15 -1.75 -15.64 -30.33
C LYS A 15 -0.63 -14.82 -29.70
N ARG A 16 0.49 -14.61 -30.42
CA ARG A 16 1.63 -13.78 -29.95
C ARG A 16 1.23 -12.32 -29.74
N LEU A 17 0.43 -11.74 -30.64
CA LEU A 17 -0.09 -10.37 -30.52
C LEU A 17 -1.01 -10.21 -29.31
N ARG A 18 -1.93 -11.15 -29.10
CA ARG A 18 -2.80 -11.18 -27.90
C ARG A 18 -1.98 -11.29 -26.62
N HIS A 19 -1.00 -12.19 -26.60
CA HIS A 19 -0.11 -12.38 -25.46
C HIS A 19 0.70 -11.10 -25.15
N ASN A 20 1.30 -10.46 -26.16
CA ASN A 20 2.05 -9.21 -25.97
C ASN A 20 1.14 -8.08 -25.45
N SER A 21 -0.08 -7.99 -25.98
CA SER A 21 -1.08 -7.00 -25.53
C SER A 21 -1.46 -7.21 -24.08
N LEU A 22 -1.69 -8.46 -23.67
CA LEU A 22 -1.99 -8.82 -22.29
C LEU A 22 -0.82 -8.52 -21.34
N GLN A 23 0.40 -8.88 -21.74
CA GLN A 23 1.61 -8.56 -20.97
C GLN A 23 1.78 -7.05 -20.81
N ARG A 24 1.60 -6.25 -21.87
CA ARG A 24 1.67 -4.78 -21.79
C ARG A 24 0.65 -4.22 -20.81
N GLN A 25 -0.60 -4.70 -20.85
CA GLN A 25 -1.63 -4.29 -19.89
C GLN A 25 -1.25 -4.65 -18.46
N TRP A 26 -0.75 -5.86 -18.24
CA TRP A 26 -0.28 -6.30 -16.92
C TRP A 26 0.88 -5.43 -16.40
N TYR A 27 1.89 -5.15 -17.24
CA TYR A 27 2.98 -4.25 -16.87
C TYR A 27 2.51 -2.83 -16.56
N LYS A 28 1.53 -2.31 -17.32
CA LYS A 28 0.93 -0.99 -17.06
C LYS A 28 0.21 -0.97 -15.71
N ALA A 29 -0.60 -1.98 -15.41
CA ALA A 29 -1.31 -2.10 -14.15
C ALA A 29 -0.34 -2.22 -12.96
N LEU A 30 0.70 -3.06 -13.08
CA LEU A 30 1.72 -3.21 -12.06
C LEU A 30 2.49 -1.90 -11.81
N ARG A 31 2.86 -1.18 -12.88
CA ARG A 31 3.51 0.12 -12.76
C ARG A 31 2.59 1.14 -12.07
N SER A 32 1.30 1.16 -12.40
CA SER A 32 0.32 2.01 -11.74
C SER A 32 0.24 1.71 -10.24
N SER A 33 0.14 0.43 -9.87
CA SER A 33 0.08 0.00 -8.48
C SER A 33 1.34 0.41 -7.69
N LEU A 34 2.53 0.25 -8.27
CA LEU A 34 3.79 0.68 -7.64
C LEU A 34 3.87 2.21 -7.47
N LEU A 35 3.37 2.99 -8.43
CA LEU A 35 3.32 4.45 -8.31
C LEU A 35 2.33 4.87 -7.22
N THR A 36 1.14 4.27 -7.19
CA THR A 36 0.17 4.51 -6.11
C THR A 36 0.77 4.15 -4.75
N LEU A 37 1.47 3.02 -4.63
CA LEU A 37 2.12 2.63 -3.38
C LEU A 37 3.19 3.65 -2.96
N ARG A 38 4.04 4.10 -3.89
CA ARG A 38 5.05 5.13 -3.65
C ARG A 38 4.40 6.41 -3.10
N ASP A 39 3.28 6.83 -3.67
CA ASP A 39 2.61 8.08 -3.28
C ASP A 39 2.01 8.02 -1.85
N HIS A 40 1.81 6.83 -1.28
CA HIS A 40 1.38 6.64 0.10
C HIS A 40 2.53 6.52 1.10
N VAL A 41 3.78 6.39 0.64
CA VAL A 41 4.96 6.27 1.50
C VAL A 41 5.61 7.65 1.60
N PRO A 42 5.52 8.36 2.75
CA PRO A 42 5.91 9.76 2.86
C PRO A 42 7.35 10.06 2.43
N GLU A 43 8.27 9.13 2.69
CA GLU A 43 9.69 9.24 2.31
C GLU A 43 9.91 9.23 0.79
N LEU A 44 9.00 8.60 0.03
CA LEU A 44 9.17 8.37 -1.40
C LEU A 44 8.39 9.32 -2.30
N VAL A 45 7.45 10.10 -1.75
CA VAL A 45 6.65 11.07 -2.51
C VAL A 45 7.53 12.10 -3.23
N LYS A 46 8.71 12.42 -2.67
CA LYS A 46 9.64 13.41 -3.23
C LYS A 46 10.57 12.84 -4.30
N ASP A 47 10.76 11.52 -4.33
CA ASP A 47 11.70 10.85 -5.21
C ASP A 47 10.99 10.25 -6.44
N GLU A 48 11.00 10.99 -7.54
CA GLU A 48 10.31 10.56 -8.77
C GLU A 48 10.98 9.34 -9.44
N LYS A 49 12.28 9.13 -9.20
CA LYS A 49 13.11 8.07 -9.79
C LYS A 49 13.48 6.95 -8.81
N THR A 50 12.53 6.50 -7.99
CA THR A 50 12.75 5.37 -7.06
C THR A 50 12.70 4.01 -7.77
N ALA A 51 13.63 3.12 -7.46
CA ALA A 51 13.63 1.74 -7.95
C ALA A 51 12.48 0.91 -7.34
N LYS A 52 11.94 -0.06 -8.09
CA LYS A 52 10.80 -0.89 -7.64
C LYS A 52 11.05 -1.58 -6.30
N ILE A 53 12.25 -2.15 -6.11
CA ILE A 53 12.62 -2.84 -4.88
C ILE A 53 12.63 -1.88 -3.69
N HIS A 54 13.11 -0.65 -3.90
CA HIS A 54 13.16 0.36 -2.84
C HIS A 54 11.77 0.85 -2.44
N ILE A 55 10.83 0.95 -3.40
CA ILE A 55 9.40 1.23 -3.10
C ILE A 55 8.85 0.16 -2.15
N LEU A 56 9.08 -1.12 -2.46
CA LEU A 56 8.57 -2.22 -1.65
C LEU A 56 9.21 -2.26 -0.26
N THR A 57 10.54 -2.13 -0.18
CA THR A 57 11.25 -2.10 1.11
C THR A 57 10.76 -0.98 2.01
N LYS A 58 10.69 0.24 1.48
CA LYS A 58 10.24 1.40 2.25
C LYS A 58 8.76 1.34 2.63
N ALA A 59 7.91 0.74 1.80
CA ALA A 59 6.52 0.51 2.17
C ALA A 59 6.39 -0.45 3.37
N ILE A 60 7.19 -1.53 3.38
CA ILE A 60 7.23 -2.48 4.50
C ILE A 60 7.74 -1.78 5.77
N ASP A 61 8.86 -1.07 5.67
CA ASP A 61 9.43 -0.32 6.80
C ASP A 61 8.43 0.69 7.36
N TYR A 62 7.73 1.40 6.46
CA TYR A 62 6.70 2.38 6.83
C TYR A 62 5.54 1.72 7.59
N ILE A 63 5.02 0.58 7.11
CA ILE A 63 3.95 -0.16 7.80
C ILE A 63 4.40 -0.56 9.21
N HIS A 64 5.62 -1.06 9.38
CA HIS A 64 6.13 -1.43 10.70
C HIS A 64 6.26 -0.22 11.64
N SER A 65 6.77 0.91 11.14
CA SER A 65 6.85 2.14 11.95
C SER A 65 5.46 2.67 12.32
N PHE A 66 4.51 2.62 11.39
CA PHE A 66 3.15 3.10 11.59
C PHE A 66 2.40 2.26 12.63
N GLN A 67 2.55 0.94 12.59
CA GLN A 67 1.99 0.03 13.59
C GLN A 67 2.57 0.27 15.00
N ALA A 68 3.88 0.53 15.08
CA ALA A 68 4.52 0.83 16.36
C ALA A 68 4.01 2.17 16.93
N GLU A 69 3.83 3.18 16.09
CA GLU A 69 3.28 4.48 16.46
C GLU A 69 1.80 4.36 16.89
N GLU A 70 0.98 3.63 16.13
CA GLU A 70 -0.41 3.34 16.47
C GLU A 70 -0.53 2.69 17.86
N HIS A 71 0.27 1.66 18.13
CA HIS A 71 0.28 1.00 19.43
C HIS A 71 0.68 1.95 20.56
N LYS A 72 1.68 2.81 20.35
CA LYS A 72 2.08 3.83 21.33
C LYS A 72 0.95 4.82 21.62
N LEU A 73 0.26 5.30 20.58
CA LEU A 73 -0.85 6.25 20.71
C LEU A 73 -2.05 5.61 21.43
N LEU A 74 -2.33 4.32 21.19
CA LEU A 74 -3.37 3.59 21.91
C LEU A 74 -3.09 3.52 23.41
N LEU A 75 -1.86 3.18 23.81
CA LEU A 75 -1.47 3.15 25.22
C LEU A 75 -1.57 4.54 25.89
N GLU A 76 -1.18 5.59 25.17
CA GLU A 76 -1.28 6.96 25.67
C GLU A 76 -2.74 7.38 25.87
N LYS A 77 -3.62 7.03 24.91
CA LYS A 77 -5.05 7.26 25.01
C LYS A 77 -5.66 6.58 26.23
N GLU A 78 -5.35 5.30 26.47
CA GLU A 78 -5.83 4.57 27.65
C GLU A 78 -5.39 5.21 28.96
N LYS A 79 -4.12 5.62 29.04
CA LYS A 79 -3.57 6.32 30.21
C LYS A 79 -4.29 7.65 30.47
N LEU A 80 -4.55 8.43 29.42
CA LEU A 80 -5.27 9.69 29.52
C LEU A 80 -6.73 9.47 29.94
N GLN A 81 -7.41 8.46 29.40
CA GLN A 81 -8.77 8.09 29.79
C GLN A 81 -8.85 7.69 31.26
N ALA A 82 -7.92 6.85 31.74
CA ALA A 82 -7.85 6.48 33.14
C ALA A 82 -7.64 7.72 34.05
N ARG A 83 -6.75 8.63 33.64
CA ARG A 83 -6.52 9.88 34.37
C ARG A 83 -7.75 10.77 34.40
N GLN A 84 -8.46 10.90 33.29
CA GLN A 84 -9.70 11.66 33.21
C GLN A 84 -10.76 11.09 34.16
N GLN A 85 -10.96 9.78 34.16
CA GLN A 85 -11.91 9.12 35.06
C GLN A 85 -11.56 9.32 36.54
N GLN A 86 -10.28 9.27 36.90
CA GLN A 86 -9.83 9.55 38.28
C GLN A 86 -10.14 10.99 38.70
N LEU A 87 -9.89 11.96 37.81
CA LEU A 87 -10.16 13.37 38.09
C LEU A 87 -11.66 13.64 38.22
N LEU A 88 -12.49 13.08 37.33
CA LEU A 88 -13.94 13.20 37.41
C LEU A 88 -14.49 12.63 38.72
N LYS A 89 -14.04 11.44 39.13
CA LYS A 89 -14.40 10.88 40.43
C LYS A 89 -14.00 11.81 41.56
N GLY A 90 -12.78 12.37 41.54
CA GLY A 90 -12.33 13.32 42.55
C GLY A 90 -13.23 14.55 42.67
N ILE A 91 -13.68 15.10 41.55
CA ILE A 91 -14.64 16.23 41.51
C ILE A 91 -15.98 15.81 42.12
N GLU A 92 -16.55 14.67 41.69
CA GLU A 92 -17.82 14.18 42.25
C GLU A 92 -17.76 13.98 43.77
N HIS A 93 -16.63 13.48 44.30
CA HIS A 93 -16.46 13.30 45.75
C HIS A 93 -16.38 14.64 46.50
N MET A 94 -15.87 15.69 45.87
CA MET A 94 -15.82 17.03 46.45
C MET A 94 -17.15 17.78 46.34
N GLU A 95 -17.96 17.48 45.32
CA GLU A 95 -19.30 18.08 45.15
C GLU A 95 -20.36 17.40 46.02
N THR A 96 -20.15 16.14 46.40
CA THR A 96 -21.09 15.35 47.22
C THR A 96 -20.78 15.37 48.72
N SER A 97 -19.59 15.85 49.11
CA SER A 97 -19.15 15.99 50.51
C SER A 97 -19.27 17.42 51.01
#